data_AF-A0A946INU7-F1
#
_entry.id   AF-A0A946INU7-F1
#
_cell.length_a   1.000
_cell.length_b   1.000
_cell.length_c   1.000
_cell.angle_alpha   90.00
_cell.angle_beta   90.00
_cell.angle_gamma   90.00
#
_symmetry.space_group_name_H-M   'P 1'
#
loop_
_entity.id
_entity.type
_entity.pdbx_description
1 polymer ?
#
loop_
_entity_poly.entity_id
_entity_poly.type
_entity_poly.pdbx_seq_one_letter_code
_entity_poly.pdbx_strand_id
1 'polypeptide(L)'
;SFGDTLNYDQNTPGGATLQMHSTNTQTLSKISQQQWDNVIIQCQSQEPSFSPSQVSNDVFPYAQILIDSIESNNICTEPIFFMTWGRKYGDQQNCQFYPPICTYVGMQQRLRESYLDMTFNHNATCSPVGMSWKESIAQDSALNLYSSDNSHPSIYGSYLAACTFYATIFKNSPIGSTYMPIGIGHATAVSLQTIASNTVLDSLSNWNIFNADFTFNVNNDTATFNNLSSNFESVLWDFGDGITSIDENPLHIYANSGNYTVLLTASTNSNCNQDTITHTLTINIPTNINSVEENKNLLRITDVLGRKTSFKKNKILFYLFDNGEVEQKIVAE
;
A
#
# COMPACT_ATOMS: atom_id res chain seq x y z
N SER A 1 -1.50 11.72 22.38
CA SER A 1 -0.18 11.40 21.80
C SER A 1 0.19 10.02 22.29
N PHE A 2 0.58 9.13 21.38
CA PHE A 2 1.10 7.80 21.71
C PHE A 2 2.63 7.82 21.89
N GLY A 3 3.17 8.99 22.27
CA GLY A 3 4.61 9.27 22.25
C GLY A 3 5.01 10.21 21.12
N ASP A 4 4.14 10.40 20.12
CA ASP A 4 4.40 11.27 18.97
C ASP A 4 4.30 12.76 19.34
N THR A 5 5.12 13.57 18.68
CA THR A 5 5.14 15.03 18.83
C THR A 5 4.67 15.67 17.54
N LEU A 6 3.81 16.69 17.65
CA LEU A 6 3.34 17.49 16.52
C LEU A 6 3.69 18.96 16.75
N ASN A 7 4.63 19.47 15.96
CA ASN A 7 4.87 20.91 15.83
C ASN A 7 4.09 21.39 14.62
N TYR A 8 3.22 22.39 14.80
CA TYR A 8 2.32 22.83 13.75
C TYR A 8 2.23 24.34 13.66
N ASP A 9 1.84 24.80 12.48
CA ASP A 9 1.42 26.16 12.19
C ASP A 9 0.29 26.11 11.15
N GLN A 10 -0.48 27.19 11.01
CA GLN A 10 -1.63 27.20 10.11
C GLN A 10 -1.89 28.57 9.47
N ASN A 11 -2.46 28.55 8.27
CA ASN A 11 -3.14 29.69 7.65
C ASN A 11 -4.48 29.21 7.08
N THR A 12 -5.56 29.42 7.84
CA THR A 12 -6.91 28.89 7.53
C THR A 12 -7.95 30.01 7.40
N PRO A 13 -7.77 30.97 6.45
CA PRO A 13 -8.75 32.02 6.21
C PRO A 13 -10.10 31.43 5.79
N GLY A 14 -11.17 31.98 6.36
CA GLY A 14 -12.52 31.48 6.11
C GLY A 14 -12.93 31.57 4.64
N GLY A 15 -13.43 30.47 4.08
CA GLY A 15 -13.95 30.41 2.71
C GLY A 15 -12.87 30.39 1.61
N ALA A 16 -11.59 30.26 1.95
CA ALA A 16 -10.52 30.27 0.98
C ALA A 16 -10.53 29.03 0.06
N THR A 17 -10.26 29.28 -1.22
CA THR A 17 -10.09 28.31 -2.30
C THR A 17 -8.61 28.05 -2.52
N LEU A 18 -8.25 27.02 -3.28
CA LEU A 18 -6.84 26.81 -3.65
C LEU A 18 -6.29 27.99 -4.46
N GLN A 19 -7.11 28.60 -5.32
CA GLN A 19 -6.73 29.83 -6.04
C GLN A 19 -6.30 30.94 -5.08
N MET A 20 -7.10 31.22 -4.05
CA MET A 20 -6.74 32.23 -3.06
C MET A 20 -5.44 31.87 -2.34
N HIS A 21 -5.27 30.61 -1.94
CA HIS A 21 -4.05 30.16 -1.27
C HIS A 21 -2.79 30.23 -2.15
N SER A 22 -2.89 29.90 -3.44
CA SER A 22 -1.77 29.89 -4.39
C SER A 22 -1.12 31.26 -4.60
N THR A 23 -1.81 32.35 -4.25
CA THR A 23 -1.31 33.73 -4.34
C THR A 23 -1.22 34.42 -2.99
N ASN A 24 -1.63 33.74 -1.91
CA ASN A 24 -1.63 34.32 -0.56
C ASN A 24 -0.21 34.36 0.02
N THR A 25 0.32 35.57 0.21
CA THR A 25 1.69 35.77 0.73
C THR A 25 1.92 35.09 2.08
N GLN A 26 0.93 35.05 2.98
CA GLN A 26 1.07 34.37 4.26
C GLN A 26 1.13 32.84 4.11
N THR A 27 0.33 32.26 3.21
CA THR A 27 0.42 30.83 2.88
C THR A 27 1.81 30.49 2.34
N LEU A 28 2.27 31.20 1.31
CA LEU A 28 3.55 30.93 0.67
C LEU A 28 4.74 31.16 1.63
N SER A 29 4.64 32.17 2.49
CA SER A 29 5.65 32.42 3.53
C SER A 29 5.69 31.29 4.56
N LYS A 30 4.55 30.75 4.99
CA LYS A 30 4.52 29.62 5.95
C LYS A 30 5.03 28.32 5.32
N ILE A 31 4.72 28.05 4.06
CA ILE A 31 5.26 26.88 3.34
C ILE A 31 6.80 26.95 3.35
N SER A 32 7.37 28.13 3.06
CA SER A 32 8.82 28.33 2.97
C SER A 32 9.52 28.65 4.29
N GLN A 33 8.80 28.74 5.42
CA GLN A 33 9.40 29.20 6.68
C GLN A 33 10.37 28.18 7.31
N GLN A 34 10.18 26.90 6.99
CA GLN A 34 11.04 25.81 7.43
C GLN A 34 10.84 24.57 6.55
N GLN A 35 11.68 23.56 6.77
CA GLN A 35 11.50 22.23 6.18
C GLN A 35 10.42 21.50 6.97
N TRP A 36 9.22 21.42 6.41
CA TRP A 36 8.11 20.68 7.01
C TRP A 36 8.23 19.20 6.68
N ASP A 37 7.82 18.33 7.60
CA ASP A 37 7.62 16.92 7.28
C ASP A 37 6.38 16.75 6.39
N ASN A 38 5.32 17.52 6.69
CA ASN A 38 4.04 17.45 6.00
C ASN A 38 3.47 18.86 5.78
N VAL A 39 2.82 19.10 4.63
CA VAL A 39 2.01 20.30 4.39
C VAL A 39 0.59 19.88 4.01
N ILE A 40 -0.38 20.23 4.86
CA ILE A 40 -1.78 19.87 4.67
C ILE A 40 -2.48 20.95 3.83
N ILE A 41 -3.09 20.53 2.72
CA ILE A 41 -3.79 21.40 1.77
C ILE A 41 -5.28 21.07 1.80
N GLN A 42 -6.10 22.09 2.08
CA GLN A 42 -7.55 21.97 2.06
C GLN A 42 -8.13 23.01 1.10
N CYS A 43 -9.08 22.61 0.26
CA CYS A 43 -9.85 23.54 -0.56
C CYS A 43 -11.10 24.03 0.20
N GLN A 44 -11.85 24.95 -0.43
CA GLN A 44 -13.16 25.39 0.04
C GLN A 44 -14.14 24.21 0.06
N SER A 45 -15.04 24.17 1.04
CA SER A 45 -15.90 22.99 1.34
C SER A 45 -16.80 22.46 0.21
N GLN A 46 -17.07 23.25 -0.81
CA GLN A 46 -17.98 22.95 -1.92
C GLN A 46 -17.25 22.82 -3.24
N GLU A 47 -16.20 23.63 -3.47
CA GLU A 47 -15.55 23.78 -4.78
C GLU A 47 -15.08 22.44 -5.38
N PRO A 48 -14.40 21.54 -4.63
CA PRO A 48 -14.03 20.22 -5.15
C PRO A 48 -15.21 19.25 -5.34
N SER A 49 -16.43 19.62 -4.92
CA SER A 49 -17.63 18.81 -5.15
C SER A 49 -18.34 19.16 -6.46
N PHE A 50 -17.99 20.27 -7.11
CA PHE A 50 -18.67 20.75 -8.30
C PHE A 50 -18.44 19.84 -9.53
N SER A 51 -19.01 20.26 -10.66
CA SER A 51 -18.91 19.50 -11.91
C SER A 51 -17.44 19.28 -12.30
N PRO A 52 -17.09 18.13 -12.92
CA PRO A 52 -15.70 17.85 -13.30
C PRO A 52 -15.04 18.97 -14.11
N SER A 53 -15.77 19.59 -15.04
CA SER A 53 -15.23 20.72 -15.83
C SER A 53 -14.93 21.95 -14.97
N GLN A 54 -15.76 22.22 -13.97
CA GLN A 54 -15.53 23.37 -13.08
C GLN A 54 -14.34 23.10 -12.16
N VAL A 55 -14.28 21.92 -11.54
CA VAL A 55 -13.13 21.53 -10.70
C VAL A 55 -11.82 21.56 -11.50
N SER A 56 -11.84 21.07 -12.74
CA SER A 56 -10.66 21.07 -13.61
C SER A 56 -10.13 22.49 -13.90
N ASN A 57 -11.00 23.51 -13.90
CA ASN A 57 -10.61 24.88 -14.19
C ASN A 57 -10.26 25.66 -12.91
N ASP A 58 -11.04 25.46 -11.85
CA ASP A 58 -11.05 26.32 -10.67
C ASP A 58 -10.24 25.73 -9.50
N VAL A 59 -9.89 24.44 -9.54
CA VAL A 59 -9.19 23.74 -8.45
C VAL A 59 -7.82 23.22 -8.89
N PHE A 60 -7.78 22.34 -9.90
CA PHE A 60 -6.56 21.59 -10.25
C PHE A 60 -5.33 22.45 -10.58
N PRO A 61 -5.42 23.55 -11.34
CA PRO A 61 -4.25 24.38 -11.63
C PRO A 61 -3.62 24.98 -10.36
N TYR A 62 -4.45 25.28 -9.35
CA TYR A 62 -3.98 25.89 -8.10
C TYR A 62 -3.51 24.84 -7.10
N ALA A 63 -4.00 23.60 -7.20
CA ALA A 63 -3.40 22.47 -6.51
C ALA A 63 -1.94 22.29 -6.97
N GLN A 64 -1.69 22.27 -8.29
CA GLN A 64 -0.34 22.18 -8.84
C GLN A 64 0.58 23.30 -8.31
N ILE A 65 0.15 24.57 -8.34
CA ILE A 65 0.98 25.68 -7.87
C ILE A 65 1.37 25.51 -6.39
N LEU A 66 0.45 25.01 -5.56
CA LEU A 66 0.73 24.77 -4.15
C LEU A 66 1.68 23.58 -3.95
N ILE A 67 1.51 22.50 -4.71
CA ILE A 67 2.44 21.36 -4.73
C ILE A 67 3.84 21.82 -5.15
N ASP A 68 3.96 22.54 -6.27
CA ASP A 68 5.24 23.08 -6.76
C ASP A 68 5.91 23.95 -5.70
N SER A 69 5.14 24.74 -4.96
CA SER A 69 5.65 25.60 -3.89
C SER A 69 6.19 24.79 -2.70
N ILE A 70 5.54 23.66 -2.37
CA ILE A 70 5.96 22.76 -1.29
C ILE A 70 7.25 22.03 -1.69
N GLU A 71 7.27 21.42 -2.87
CA GLU A 71 8.40 20.65 -3.38
C GLU A 71 9.63 21.55 -3.62
N SER A 72 9.42 22.78 -4.11
CA SER A 72 10.49 23.77 -4.28
C SER A 72 11.13 24.19 -2.96
N ASN A 73 10.37 24.18 -1.86
CA ASN A 73 10.92 24.46 -0.53
C ASN A 73 11.72 23.26 0.01
N ASN A 74 11.13 22.07 -0.07
CA ASN A 74 11.78 20.83 0.37
C ASN A 74 11.09 19.63 -0.26
N ILE A 75 11.79 18.94 -1.17
CA ILE A 75 11.31 17.74 -1.87
C ILE A 75 10.93 16.60 -0.91
N CYS A 76 11.52 16.55 0.30
CA CYS A 76 11.18 15.54 1.28
C CYS A 76 9.83 15.78 1.98
N THR A 77 9.23 16.96 1.82
CA THR A 77 7.95 17.32 2.45
C THR A 77 6.83 16.53 1.79
N GLU A 78 6.01 15.84 2.58
CA GLU A 78 4.83 15.14 2.07
C GLU A 78 3.65 16.12 1.94
N PRO A 79 3.14 16.38 0.72
CA PRO A 79 1.88 17.12 0.57
C PRO A 79 0.72 16.21 0.93
N ILE A 80 -0.17 16.69 1.82
CA ILE A 80 -1.37 15.95 2.22
C ILE A 80 -2.62 16.74 1.80
N PHE A 81 -3.38 16.20 0.86
CA PHE A 81 -4.72 16.72 0.58
C PHE A 81 -5.71 16.30 1.67
N PHE A 82 -6.33 17.29 2.30
CA PHE A 82 -7.44 17.08 3.24
C PHE A 82 -8.73 16.85 2.46
N MET A 83 -9.11 15.58 2.27
CA MET A 83 -10.45 15.26 1.74
C MET A 83 -11.53 15.65 2.76
N THR A 84 -12.22 16.76 2.49
CA THR A 84 -13.29 17.27 3.35
C THR A 84 -14.56 16.40 3.26
N TRP A 85 -15.56 16.76 4.07
CA TRP A 85 -16.86 16.11 4.09
C TRP A 85 -17.92 16.88 3.30
N GLY A 86 -18.94 16.16 2.80
CA GLY A 86 -20.15 16.76 2.24
C GLY A 86 -20.98 17.48 3.30
N ARG A 87 -21.79 18.45 2.89
CA ARG A 87 -22.78 19.09 3.78
C ARG A 87 -23.86 18.09 4.18
N LYS A 88 -24.44 18.25 5.38
CA LYS A 88 -25.40 17.30 5.98
C LYS A 88 -26.55 16.93 5.04
N TYR A 89 -27.03 17.90 4.27
CA TYR A 89 -28.13 17.74 3.32
C TYR A 89 -27.66 17.88 1.87
N GLY A 90 -26.36 17.75 1.58
CA GLY A 90 -25.79 18.14 0.29
C GLY A 90 -25.75 19.66 0.09
N ASP A 91 -25.31 20.09 -1.08
CA ASP A 91 -25.21 21.50 -1.43
C ASP A 91 -26.50 22.00 -2.08
N GLN A 92 -27.53 22.23 -1.24
CA GLN A 92 -28.86 22.65 -1.69
C GLN A 92 -28.87 23.95 -2.49
N GLN A 93 -27.87 24.82 -2.33
CA GLN A 93 -27.82 26.09 -3.05
C GLN A 93 -27.40 25.89 -4.51
N ASN A 94 -26.43 25.00 -4.75
CA ASN A 94 -25.86 24.74 -6.08
C ASN A 94 -26.45 23.51 -6.77
N CYS A 95 -27.28 22.74 -6.06
CA CYS A 95 -27.85 21.50 -6.56
C CYS A 95 -28.67 21.67 -7.86
N GLN A 96 -29.30 22.83 -8.05
CA GLN A 96 -30.04 23.17 -9.27
C GLN A 96 -29.15 23.25 -10.51
N PHE A 97 -27.87 23.60 -10.35
CA PHE A 97 -26.90 23.70 -11.45
C PHE A 97 -26.15 22.39 -11.67
N TYR A 98 -25.97 21.62 -10.60
CA TYR A 98 -25.30 20.34 -10.65
C TYR A 98 -26.00 19.32 -9.74
N PRO A 99 -26.98 18.55 -10.24
CA PRO A 99 -27.78 17.64 -9.43
C PRO A 99 -27.02 16.58 -8.59
N PRO A 100 -25.82 16.09 -8.99
CA PRO A 100 -25.10 15.11 -8.17
C PRO A 100 -24.79 15.57 -6.74
N ILE A 101 -24.66 16.88 -6.47
CA ILE A 101 -24.38 17.39 -5.11
C ILE A 101 -25.65 17.67 -4.28
N CYS A 102 -26.85 17.32 -4.78
CA CYS A 102 -28.13 17.46 -4.06
C CYS A 102 -28.18 16.73 -2.71
N THR A 103 -27.32 15.74 -2.48
CA THR A 103 -27.37 14.88 -1.29
C THR A 103 -26.00 14.79 -0.65
N TYR A 104 -25.95 14.43 0.64
CA TYR A 104 -24.68 14.14 1.32
C TYR A 104 -23.85 13.10 0.56
N VAL A 105 -24.47 11.98 0.17
CA VAL A 105 -23.76 10.88 -0.52
C VAL A 105 -23.18 11.34 -1.85
N GLY A 106 -23.98 12.05 -2.64
CA GLY A 106 -23.54 12.55 -3.95
C GLY A 106 -22.45 13.63 -3.83
N MET A 107 -22.60 14.57 -2.89
CA MET A 107 -21.57 15.57 -2.62
C MET A 107 -20.27 14.93 -2.10
N GLN A 108 -20.36 13.96 -1.18
CA GLN A 108 -19.19 13.25 -0.67
C GLN A 108 -18.48 12.44 -1.76
N GLN A 109 -19.24 11.82 -2.66
CA GLN A 109 -18.67 11.09 -3.80
C GLN A 109 -17.87 12.03 -4.70
N ARG A 110 -18.41 13.22 -5.00
CA ARG A 110 -17.71 14.23 -5.81
C ARG A 110 -16.45 14.75 -5.14
N LEU A 111 -16.51 15.05 -3.83
CA LEU A 111 -15.33 15.41 -3.05
C LEU A 111 -14.27 14.31 -3.12
N ARG A 112 -14.66 13.04 -2.91
CA ARG A 112 -13.74 11.91 -3.00
C ARG A 112 -13.03 11.86 -4.35
N GLU A 113 -13.79 11.91 -5.44
CA GLU A 113 -13.26 11.84 -6.80
C GLU A 113 -12.25 12.97 -7.04
N SER A 114 -12.60 14.21 -6.76
CA SER A 114 -11.72 15.35 -7.02
C SER A 114 -10.49 15.42 -6.10
N TYR A 115 -10.60 15.02 -4.84
CA TYR A 115 -9.43 14.93 -3.96
C TYR A 115 -8.48 13.80 -4.39
N LEU A 116 -9.01 12.64 -4.80
CA LEU A 116 -8.16 11.56 -5.31
C LEU A 116 -7.52 11.90 -6.64
N ASP A 117 -8.22 12.61 -7.55
CA ASP A 117 -7.61 13.10 -8.78
C ASP A 117 -6.41 14.01 -8.49
N MET A 118 -6.54 14.97 -7.57
CA MET A 118 -5.40 15.82 -7.16
C MET A 118 -4.27 14.98 -6.54
N THR A 119 -4.64 14.00 -5.72
CA THR A 119 -3.67 13.16 -4.99
C THR A 119 -2.81 12.33 -5.96
N PHE A 120 -3.45 11.56 -6.84
CA PHE A 120 -2.74 10.65 -7.75
C PHE A 120 -2.01 11.38 -8.89
N ASN A 121 -2.47 12.58 -9.29
CA ASN A 121 -1.77 13.37 -10.32
C ASN A 121 -0.53 14.10 -9.78
N HIS A 122 -0.34 14.17 -8.46
CA HIS A 122 0.75 14.91 -7.83
C HIS A 122 1.63 14.05 -6.91
N ASN A 123 1.51 12.71 -6.94
CA ASN A 123 2.21 11.80 -6.01
C ASN A 123 2.08 12.24 -4.53
N ALA A 124 0.95 12.84 -4.19
CA ALA A 124 0.67 13.35 -2.86
C ALA A 124 -0.11 12.31 -2.04
N THR A 125 -0.20 12.53 -0.73
CA THR A 125 -1.06 11.74 0.16
C THR A 125 -2.46 12.37 0.29
N CYS A 126 -3.49 11.54 0.45
CA CYS A 126 -4.83 11.99 0.82
C CYS A 126 -5.17 11.59 2.26
N SER A 127 -5.59 12.54 3.10
CA SER A 127 -6.24 12.20 4.37
C SER A 127 -7.75 12.07 4.15
N PRO A 128 -8.34 10.86 4.30
CA PRO A 128 -9.70 10.57 3.85
C PRO A 128 -10.77 10.95 4.90
N VAL A 129 -10.68 12.14 5.49
CA VAL A 129 -11.57 12.59 6.57
C VAL A 129 -13.04 12.49 6.18
N GLY A 130 -13.40 12.94 4.98
CA GLY A 130 -14.77 12.83 4.46
C GLY A 130 -15.28 11.40 4.33
N MET A 131 -14.38 10.43 4.12
CA MET A 131 -14.75 9.02 4.08
C MET A 131 -14.95 8.44 5.48
N SER A 132 -14.13 8.84 6.47
CA SER A 132 -14.39 8.50 7.87
C SER A 132 -15.74 9.08 8.34
N TRP A 133 -16.07 10.30 7.93
CA TRP A 133 -17.39 10.90 8.20
C TRP A 133 -18.53 10.11 7.56
N LYS A 134 -18.38 9.72 6.28
CA LYS A 134 -19.35 8.89 5.58
C LYS A 134 -19.60 7.57 6.32
N GLU A 135 -18.53 6.92 6.78
CA GLU A 135 -18.63 5.67 7.53
C GLU A 135 -19.31 5.87 8.89
N SER A 136 -18.93 6.91 9.64
CA SER A 136 -19.59 7.23 10.92
C SER A 136 -21.08 7.49 10.77
N ILE A 137 -21.50 8.22 9.72
CA ILE A 137 -22.91 8.49 9.45
C ILE A 137 -23.65 7.20 9.04
N ALA A 138 -22.98 6.29 8.31
CA ALA A 138 -23.55 5.01 7.92
C ALA A 138 -23.74 4.06 9.12
N GLN A 139 -22.82 4.08 10.09
CA GLN A 139 -22.89 3.26 11.30
C GLN A 139 -23.88 3.80 12.34
N ASP A 140 -23.88 5.12 12.57
CA ASP A 140 -24.78 5.78 13.52
C ASP A 140 -25.20 7.16 13.01
N SER A 141 -26.36 7.21 12.38
CA SER A 141 -26.95 8.47 11.88
C SER A 141 -27.46 9.40 12.99
N ALA A 142 -27.58 8.93 14.24
CA ALA A 142 -27.97 9.78 15.38
C ALA A 142 -26.79 10.60 15.92
N LEU A 143 -25.54 10.15 15.70
CA LEU A 143 -24.34 10.89 16.08
C LEU A 143 -24.13 12.08 15.13
N ASN A 144 -24.51 13.27 15.59
CA ASN A 144 -24.42 14.47 14.77
C ASN A 144 -22.98 15.00 14.68
N LEU A 145 -22.31 14.73 13.55
CA LEU A 145 -20.97 15.26 13.24
C LEU A 145 -20.96 16.74 12.88
N TYR A 146 -22.14 17.36 12.70
CA TYR A 146 -22.26 18.75 12.26
C TYR A 146 -22.57 19.69 13.41
N SER A 147 -22.07 20.91 13.30
CA SER A 147 -22.56 22.07 14.04
C SER A 147 -23.99 22.44 13.61
N SER A 148 -24.57 23.47 14.22
CA SER A 148 -25.93 23.93 13.92
C SER A 148 -26.13 24.43 12.48
N ASP A 149 -25.05 24.77 11.78
CA ASP A 149 -25.11 25.24 10.40
C ASP A 149 -25.12 24.14 9.34
N ASN A 150 -25.07 22.87 9.74
CA ASN A 150 -25.09 21.70 8.86
C ASN A 150 -23.91 21.61 7.88
N SER A 151 -22.83 22.35 8.12
CA SER A 151 -21.62 22.37 7.27
C SER A 151 -20.34 22.21 8.10
N HIS A 152 -20.16 23.04 9.13
CA HIS A 152 -19.00 22.98 10.01
C HIS A 152 -19.10 21.79 10.99
N PRO A 153 -17.97 21.30 11.52
CA PRO A 153 -17.96 20.12 12.36
C PRO A 153 -18.44 20.43 13.79
N SER A 154 -19.10 19.45 14.40
CA SER A 154 -19.27 19.37 15.86
C SER A 154 -17.99 18.85 16.51
N ILE A 155 -17.98 18.75 17.84
CA ILE A 155 -16.85 18.13 18.56
C ILE A 155 -16.58 16.69 18.10
N TYR A 156 -17.63 15.94 17.75
CA TYR A 156 -17.51 14.57 17.23
C TYR A 156 -16.86 14.57 15.84
N GLY A 157 -17.31 15.46 14.95
CA GLY A 157 -16.74 15.59 13.61
C GLY A 157 -15.28 16.02 13.62
N SER A 158 -14.93 16.99 14.48
CA SER A 158 -13.55 17.44 14.67
C SER A 158 -12.66 16.35 15.27
N TYR A 159 -13.17 15.58 16.24
CA TYR A 159 -12.41 14.48 16.84
C TYR A 159 -12.15 13.35 15.84
N LEU A 160 -13.16 13.00 15.03
CA LEU A 160 -13.01 12.02 13.97
C LEU A 160 -11.96 12.47 12.95
N ALA A 161 -12.02 13.73 12.50
CA ALA A 161 -11.03 14.29 11.59
C ALA A 161 -9.60 14.22 12.19
N ALA A 162 -9.43 14.57 13.46
CA ALA A 162 -8.14 14.47 14.13
C ALA A 162 -7.62 13.02 14.21
N CYS A 163 -8.50 12.04 14.48
CA CYS A 163 -8.14 10.63 14.48
C CYS A 163 -7.73 10.15 13.08
N THR A 164 -8.45 10.59 12.03
CA THR A 164 -8.11 10.26 10.64
C THR A 164 -6.75 10.85 10.25
N PHE A 165 -6.48 12.11 10.58
CA PHE A 165 -5.17 12.72 10.35
C PHE A 165 -4.05 12.01 11.09
N TYR A 166 -4.28 11.60 12.35
CA TYR A 166 -3.29 10.83 13.08
C TYR A 166 -2.96 9.52 12.36
N ALA A 167 -3.98 8.79 11.90
CA ALA A 167 -3.78 7.56 11.15
C ALA A 167 -3.07 7.80 9.80
N THR A 168 -3.36 8.90 9.12
CA THR A 168 -2.72 9.27 7.86
C THR A 168 -1.24 9.64 8.05
N ILE A 169 -0.94 10.57 8.97
CA ILE A 169 0.41 11.13 9.14
C ILE A 169 1.36 10.12 9.76
N PHE A 170 0.91 9.42 10.81
CA PHE A 170 1.77 8.50 11.55
C PHE A 170 1.66 7.04 11.08
N LYS A 171 0.77 6.75 10.12
CA LYS A 171 0.48 5.38 9.65
C LYS A 171 0.20 4.42 10.82
N ASN A 172 -0.46 4.92 11.87
CA ASN A 172 -0.66 4.22 13.14
C ASN A 172 -2.11 4.36 13.65
N SER A 173 -2.56 3.37 14.42
CA SER A 173 -3.94 3.34 14.88
C SER A 173 -4.19 4.37 15.99
N PRO A 174 -5.24 5.21 15.90
CA PRO A 174 -5.66 6.09 16.99
C PRO A 174 -6.42 5.35 18.10
N ILE A 175 -6.70 4.05 17.93
CA ILE A 175 -7.46 3.24 18.90
C ILE A 175 -6.70 3.15 20.22
N GLY A 176 -7.39 3.43 21.32
CA GLY A 176 -6.82 3.40 22.66
C GLY A 176 -6.15 4.71 23.07
N SER A 177 -6.31 5.78 22.29
CA SER A 177 -5.84 7.11 22.67
C SER A 177 -6.50 7.52 23.98
N THR A 178 -5.67 7.94 24.95
CA THR A 178 -6.14 8.44 26.25
C THR A 178 -6.74 9.83 26.16
N TYR A 179 -6.46 10.56 25.06
CA TYR A 179 -7.06 11.87 24.83
C TYR A 179 -8.47 11.74 24.26
N MET A 180 -9.44 12.27 25.01
CA MET A 180 -10.83 12.40 24.60
C MET A 180 -11.27 13.84 24.85
N PRO A 181 -11.80 14.55 23.84
CA PRO A 181 -12.35 15.88 24.04
C PRO A 181 -13.46 15.89 25.09
N ILE A 182 -13.50 16.95 25.90
CA ILE A 182 -14.58 17.14 26.86
C ILE A 182 -15.92 17.14 26.11
N GLY A 183 -16.87 16.32 26.58
CA GLY A 183 -18.18 16.16 25.96
C GLY A 183 -18.34 14.94 25.05
N ILE A 184 -17.25 14.20 24.77
CA ILE A 184 -17.34 12.90 24.07
C ILE A 184 -17.23 11.77 25.10
N GLY A 185 -18.24 10.91 25.15
CA GLY A 185 -18.22 9.70 26.00
C GLY A 185 -17.20 8.68 25.49
N HIS A 186 -16.65 7.87 26.40
CA HIS A 186 -15.59 6.92 26.08
C HIS A 186 -15.94 5.95 24.94
N ALA A 187 -17.13 5.35 24.97
CA ALA A 187 -17.57 4.43 23.92
C ALA A 187 -17.65 5.12 22.54
N THR A 188 -18.15 6.35 22.49
CA THR A 188 -18.20 7.15 21.26
C THR A 188 -16.80 7.50 20.78
N ALA A 189 -15.88 7.88 21.69
CA ALA A 189 -14.51 8.18 21.32
C ALA A 189 -13.82 6.95 20.70
N VAL A 190 -13.95 5.77 21.32
CA VAL A 190 -13.41 4.51 20.78
C VAL A 190 -14.03 4.18 19.42
N SER A 191 -15.34 4.36 19.25
CA SER A 191 -15.99 4.15 17.94
C SER A 191 -15.42 5.06 16.85
N LEU A 192 -15.22 6.35 17.13
CA LEU A 192 -14.64 7.30 16.18
C LEU A 192 -13.17 6.99 15.88
N GLN A 193 -12.39 6.56 16.87
CA GLN A 193 -11.01 6.08 16.68
C GLN A 193 -10.99 4.86 15.75
N THR A 194 -11.86 3.87 15.99
CA THR A 194 -11.96 2.66 15.16
C THR A 194 -12.34 2.99 13.73
N ILE A 195 -13.33 3.87 13.51
CA ILE A 195 -13.73 4.30 12.17
C ILE A 195 -12.55 4.95 11.45
N ALA A 196 -11.84 5.87 12.09
CA ALA A 196 -10.66 6.50 11.50
C ALA A 196 -9.56 5.48 11.17
N SER A 197 -9.24 4.58 12.11
CA SER A 197 -8.24 3.52 11.94
C SER A 197 -8.56 2.67 10.71
N ASN A 198 -9.77 2.11 10.64
CA ASN A 198 -10.16 1.21 9.57
C ASN A 198 -10.27 1.94 8.23
N THR A 199 -10.77 3.19 8.23
CA THR A 199 -10.86 3.98 6.99
C THR A 199 -9.48 4.13 6.35
N VAL A 200 -8.45 4.40 7.15
CA VAL A 200 -7.11 4.72 6.66
C VAL A 200 -6.27 3.45 6.48
N LEU A 201 -6.04 2.71 7.57
CA LEU A 201 -5.00 1.68 7.64
C LEU A 201 -5.37 0.41 6.88
N ASP A 202 -6.65 0.10 6.72
CA ASP A 202 -7.10 -1.06 5.93
C ASP A 202 -7.02 -0.78 4.41
N SER A 203 -6.58 0.42 4.01
CA SER A 203 -6.75 0.92 2.63
C SER A 203 -5.73 2.00 2.25
N LEU A 204 -4.48 1.92 2.73
CA LEU A 204 -3.44 2.95 2.49
C LEU A 204 -3.31 3.34 1.00
N SER A 205 -3.28 2.35 0.10
CA SER A 205 -3.17 2.56 -1.34
C SER A 205 -4.36 3.29 -1.97
N ASN A 206 -5.57 3.16 -1.41
CA ASN A 206 -6.75 3.90 -1.88
C ASN A 206 -6.62 5.41 -1.65
N TRP A 207 -5.74 5.81 -0.74
CA TRP A 207 -5.50 7.20 -0.34
C TRP A 207 -4.12 7.71 -0.79
N ASN A 208 -3.41 6.90 -1.58
CA ASN A 208 -2.03 7.14 -2.00
C ASN A 208 -1.08 7.44 -0.82
N ILE A 209 -1.30 6.79 0.33
CA ILE A 209 -0.41 6.95 1.50
C ILE A 209 0.81 6.06 1.31
N PHE A 210 2.00 6.67 1.21
CA PHE A 210 3.26 5.94 0.99
C PHE A 210 3.46 4.78 1.97
N ASN A 211 3.58 3.57 1.42
CA ASN A 211 3.86 2.35 2.17
C ASN A 211 4.57 1.30 1.32
N ALA A 212 5.36 0.45 1.97
CA ALA A 212 5.85 -0.79 1.37
C ALA A 212 4.84 -1.93 1.63
N ASP A 213 4.49 -2.69 0.60
CA ASP A 213 3.67 -3.90 0.73
C ASP A 213 3.94 -4.86 -0.44
N PHE A 214 3.80 -6.16 -0.21
CA PHE A 214 3.87 -7.14 -1.29
C PHE A 214 3.16 -8.45 -0.96
N THR A 215 2.80 -9.17 -2.02
CA THR A 215 2.43 -10.59 -1.94
C THR A 215 3.39 -11.43 -2.77
N PHE A 216 3.41 -12.74 -2.54
CA PHE A 216 4.25 -13.67 -3.27
C PHE A 216 3.53 -15.00 -3.51
N ASN A 217 3.99 -15.72 -4.53
CA ASN A 217 3.61 -17.11 -4.78
C ASN A 217 4.89 -17.93 -4.97
N VAL A 218 4.92 -19.14 -4.39
CA VAL A 218 6.06 -20.06 -4.47
C VAL A 218 5.64 -21.29 -5.27
N ASN A 219 6.45 -21.65 -6.26
CA ASN A 219 6.35 -22.89 -7.00
C ASN A 219 7.72 -23.58 -7.03
N ASN A 220 7.87 -24.64 -6.24
CA ASN A 220 9.13 -25.36 -6.03
C ASN A 220 10.28 -24.42 -5.58
N ASP A 221 11.24 -24.17 -6.47
CA ASP A 221 12.41 -23.32 -6.29
C ASP A 221 12.18 -21.86 -6.67
N THR A 222 11.04 -21.54 -7.28
CA THR A 222 10.77 -20.24 -7.88
C THR A 222 9.74 -19.46 -7.06
N ALA A 223 10.04 -18.22 -6.70
CA ALA A 223 9.10 -17.28 -6.12
C ALA A 223 8.79 -16.12 -7.09
N THR A 224 7.51 -15.80 -7.27
CA THR A 224 7.06 -14.62 -7.99
C THR A 224 6.52 -13.60 -7.00
N PHE A 225 6.98 -12.36 -7.08
CA PHE A 225 6.58 -11.29 -6.19
C PHE A 225 5.70 -10.29 -6.93
N ASN A 226 4.67 -9.81 -6.23
CA ASN A 226 3.78 -8.76 -6.69
C ASN A 226 3.83 -7.60 -5.71
N ASN A 227 4.43 -6.49 -6.14
CA ASN A 227 4.50 -5.27 -5.36
C ASN A 227 3.12 -4.65 -5.20
N LEU A 228 2.75 -4.36 -3.95
CA LEU A 228 1.52 -3.69 -3.56
C LEU A 228 1.79 -2.34 -2.87
N SER A 229 3.06 -1.91 -2.84
CA SER A 229 3.47 -0.61 -2.33
C SER A 229 2.71 0.51 -3.03
N SER A 230 2.47 1.61 -2.32
CA SER A 230 1.78 2.77 -2.87
C SER A 230 2.61 4.05 -2.69
N ASN A 231 2.36 5.03 -3.54
CA ASN A 231 3.06 6.31 -3.62
C ASN A 231 4.61 6.22 -3.57
N PHE A 232 5.20 5.28 -4.30
CA PHE A 232 6.65 5.05 -4.34
C PHE A 232 7.26 5.41 -5.70
N GLU A 233 8.55 5.74 -5.71
CA GLU A 233 9.34 6.03 -6.92
C GLU A 233 10.26 4.88 -7.30
N SER A 234 10.78 4.14 -6.31
CA SER A 234 11.68 3.00 -6.54
C SER A 234 11.54 1.94 -5.45
N VAL A 235 11.99 0.72 -5.77
CA VAL A 235 12.02 -0.41 -4.85
C VAL A 235 13.36 -1.14 -4.89
N LEU A 236 13.69 -1.76 -3.77
CA LEU A 236 14.80 -2.69 -3.63
C LEU A 236 14.32 -3.95 -2.89
N TRP A 237 14.49 -5.09 -3.55
CA TRP A 237 14.25 -6.41 -3.00
C TRP A 237 15.56 -7.00 -2.49
N ASP A 238 15.53 -7.59 -1.30
CA ASP A 238 16.51 -8.55 -0.81
C ASP A 238 15.78 -9.87 -0.57
N PHE A 239 16.16 -10.91 -1.30
CA PHE A 239 15.49 -12.22 -1.24
C PHE A 239 15.93 -13.08 -0.05
N GLY A 240 16.87 -12.61 0.77
CA GLY A 240 17.35 -13.31 1.96
C GLY A 240 18.38 -14.41 1.67
N ASP A 241 18.84 -14.54 0.43
CA ASP A 241 19.90 -15.45 -0.01
C ASP A 241 21.16 -14.72 -0.52
N GLY A 242 21.19 -13.39 -0.35
CA GLY A 242 22.26 -12.51 -0.84
C GLY A 242 22.04 -11.97 -2.26
N ILE A 243 20.91 -12.30 -2.90
CA ILE A 243 20.52 -11.76 -4.20
C ILE A 243 19.47 -10.65 -4.00
N THR A 244 19.60 -9.59 -4.78
CA THR A 244 18.71 -8.42 -4.77
C THR A 244 18.12 -8.13 -6.14
N SER A 245 16.99 -7.41 -6.19
CA SER A 245 16.41 -6.89 -7.44
C SER A 245 15.88 -5.47 -7.29
N ILE A 246 15.88 -4.72 -8.39
CA ILE A 246 15.22 -3.42 -8.53
C ILE A 246 13.97 -3.49 -9.43
N ASP A 247 13.64 -4.68 -9.94
CA ASP A 247 12.43 -4.87 -10.72
C ASP A 247 11.21 -4.67 -9.80
N GLU A 248 10.16 -4.06 -10.34
CA GLU A 248 8.94 -3.82 -9.58
C GLU A 248 8.27 -5.13 -9.13
N ASN A 249 8.18 -6.11 -10.03
CA ASN A 249 7.54 -7.41 -9.79
C ASN A 249 8.51 -8.55 -10.18
N PRO A 250 9.53 -8.85 -9.36
CA PRO A 250 10.58 -9.79 -9.72
C PRO A 250 10.10 -11.25 -9.67
N LEU A 251 10.79 -12.08 -10.45
CA LEU A 251 10.81 -13.53 -10.30
C LEU A 251 12.20 -13.92 -9.77
N HIS A 252 12.25 -14.71 -8.71
CA HIS A 252 13.51 -15.17 -8.12
C HIS A 252 13.55 -16.70 -8.01
N ILE A 253 14.70 -17.30 -8.29
CA ILE A 253 14.93 -18.74 -8.22
C ILE A 253 15.95 -19.02 -7.12
N TYR A 254 15.55 -19.80 -6.12
CA TYR A 254 16.38 -20.17 -4.99
C TYR A 254 17.14 -21.46 -5.27
N ALA A 255 18.44 -21.47 -4.98
CA ALA A 255 19.29 -22.62 -5.24
C ALA A 255 19.07 -23.79 -4.26
N ASN A 256 18.55 -23.52 -3.06
CA ASN A 256 18.40 -24.50 -1.99
C ASN A 256 17.00 -24.42 -1.36
N SER A 257 16.55 -25.55 -0.80
CA SER A 257 15.37 -25.53 0.08
C SER A 257 15.71 -24.82 1.37
N GLY A 258 14.74 -24.09 1.94
CA GLY A 258 14.96 -23.32 3.16
C GLY A 258 13.88 -22.28 3.42
N ASN A 259 13.99 -21.61 4.56
CA ASN A 259 13.20 -20.43 4.87
C ASN A 259 14.02 -19.18 4.55
N TYR A 260 13.41 -18.27 3.80
CA TYR A 260 14.03 -17.02 3.37
C TYR A 260 13.20 -15.85 3.88
N THR A 261 13.86 -14.89 4.52
CA THR A 261 13.23 -13.62 4.91
C THR A 261 13.45 -12.62 3.77
N VAL A 262 12.39 -12.40 3.00
CA VAL A 262 12.40 -11.42 1.91
C VAL A 262 12.06 -10.05 2.47
N LEU A 263 12.87 -9.06 2.12
CA LEU A 263 12.71 -7.65 2.47
C LEU A 263 12.42 -6.85 1.20
N LEU A 264 11.35 -6.08 1.22
CA LEU A 264 11.08 -5.03 0.24
C LEU A 264 11.33 -3.68 0.91
N THR A 265 12.18 -2.86 0.30
CA THR A 265 12.34 -1.44 0.64
C THR A 265 11.73 -0.61 -0.48
N ALA A 266 10.68 0.16 -0.18
CA ALA A 266 10.14 1.16 -1.09
C ALA A 266 10.71 2.54 -0.72
N SER A 267 10.97 3.38 -1.71
CA SER A 267 11.48 4.74 -1.53
C SER A 267 10.64 5.73 -2.32
N THR A 268 10.46 6.94 -1.78
CA THR A 268 9.75 8.04 -2.45
C THR A 268 10.42 9.38 -2.16
N ASN A 269 9.93 10.44 -2.80
CA ASN A 269 10.38 11.82 -2.64
C ASN A 269 11.91 11.95 -2.81
N SER A 270 12.45 11.43 -3.92
CA SER A 270 13.90 11.39 -4.18
C SER A 270 14.72 10.67 -3.10
N ASN A 271 14.20 9.55 -2.58
CA ASN A 271 14.76 8.74 -1.49
C ASN A 271 14.76 9.39 -0.09
N CYS A 272 14.06 10.50 0.11
CA CYS A 272 13.92 11.09 1.44
C CYS A 272 13.16 10.18 2.40
N ASN A 273 12.13 9.51 1.88
CA ASN A 273 11.25 8.65 2.66
C ASN A 273 11.44 7.21 2.20
N GLN A 274 11.58 6.31 3.17
CA GLN A 274 11.68 4.86 2.93
C GLN A 274 10.73 4.13 3.86
N ASP A 275 10.12 3.07 3.34
CA ASP A 275 9.34 2.13 4.11
C ASP A 275 9.79 0.72 3.77
N THR A 276 9.69 -0.19 4.73
CA THR A 276 10.19 -1.54 4.59
C THR A 276 9.18 -2.54 5.09
N ILE A 277 9.02 -3.65 4.38
CA ILE A 277 8.21 -4.77 4.82
C ILE A 277 8.95 -6.10 4.60
N THR A 278 8.75 -7.03 5.52
CA THR A 278 9.38 -8.36 5.46
C THR A 278 8.36 -9.47 5.50
N HIS A 279 8.53 -10.47 4.63
CA HIS A 279 7.80 -11.73 4.71
C HIS A 279 8.76 -12.91 4.72
N THR A 280 8.43 -13.94 5.49
CA THR A 280 9.16 -15.22 5.43
C THR A 280 8.43 -16.16 4.49
N LEU A 281 9.15 -16.69 3.50
CA LEU A 281 8.66 -17.72 2.60
C LEU A 281 9.49 -19.00 2.75
N THR A 282 8.86 -20.14 2.45
CA THR A 282 9.50 -21.46 2.49
C THR A 282 9.65 -22.01 1.08
N ILE A 283 10.89 -22.31 0.70
CA ILE A 283 11.24 -22.95 -0.55
C ILE A 283 11.45 -24.44 -0.32
N ASN A 284 10.77 -25.25 -1.13
CA ASN A 284 10.88 -26.71 -1.10
C ASN A 284 11.22 -27.21 -2.49
N ILE A 285 12.50 -27.50 -2.71
CA ILE A 285 13.00 -28.09 -3.96
C ILE A 285 12.88 -29.61 -3.82
N PRO A 286 12.02 -30.28 -4.63
CA PRO A 286 11.91 -31.72 -4.57
C PRO A 286 13.26 -32.36 -4.91
N THR A 287 13.84 -33.12 -3.98
CA THR A 287 15.07 -33.89 -4.22
C THR A 287 14.82 -35.15 -5.05
N ASN A 288 13.61 -35.32 -5.62
CA ASN A 288 13.22 -36.48 -6.40
C ASN A 288 13.85 -36.44 -7.80
N ILE A 289 15.18 -36.52 -7.86
CA ILE A 289 15.78 -37.39 -8.86
C ILE A 289 15.44 -38.79 -8.37
N ASN A 290 14.32 -39.35 -8.85
CA ASN A 290 14.22 -40.79 -8.91
C ASN A 290 15.40 -41.23 -9.77
N SER A 291 16.49 -41.68 -9.15
CA SER A 291 17.36 -42.62 -9.83
C SER A 291 16.42 -43.74 -10.26
N VAL A 292 16.12 -43.82 -11.55
CA VAL A 292 15.51 -45.02 -12.09
C VAL A 292 16.60 -46.08 -11.95
N GLU A 293 16.70 -46.70 -10.77
CA GLU A 293 17.20 -48.07 -10.73
C GLU A 293 16.14 -48.88 -11.46
N GLU A 294 16.25 -48.96 -12.78
CA GLU A 294 15.55 -50.00 -13.51
C GLU A 294 16.01 -51.30 -12.85
N ASN A 295 15.08 -52.00 -12.18
CA ASN A 295 15.29 -53.36 -11.75
C ASN A 295 15.50 -54.19 -13.01
N LYS A 296 16.74 -54.25 -13.49
CA LYS A 296 17.10 -54.98 -14.69
C LYS A 296 17.16 -56.46 -14.36
N ASN A 297 16.26 -57.23 -14.97
CA ASN A 297 16.22 -58.67 -14.74
C ASN A 297 17.25 -59.35 -15.63
N LEU A 298 18.09 -60.19 -15.03
CA LEU A 298 19.07 -60.96 -15.77
C LEU A 298 18.35 -61.98 -16.69
N LEU A 299 18.41 -61.78 -18.00
CA LEU A 299 17.85 -62.71 -18.98
C LEU A 299 18.77 -63.92 -19.19
N ARG A 300 20.08 -63.67 -19.37
CA ARG A 300 21.03 -64.75 -19.71
C ARG A 300 22.48 -64.35 -19.47
N ILE A 301 23.30 -65.36 -19.15
CA ILE A 301 24.76 -65.27 -19.11
C ILE A 301 25.36 -65.96 -20.34
N THR A 302 26.32 -65.32 -21.00
CA THR A 302 27.08 -65.88 -22.11
C THR A 302 28.59 -65.82 -21.89
N ASP A 303 29.32 -66.72 -22.55
CA ASP A 303 30.78 -66.61 -22.65
C ASP A 303 31.20 -65.63 -23.76
N VAL A 304 32.52 -65.42 -23.90
CA VAL A 304 33.11 -64.54 -24.93
C VAL A 304 32.79 -64.95 -26.38
N LEU A 305 32.26 -66.16 -26.60
CA LEU A 305 31.82 -66.66 -27.91
C LEU A 305 30.29 -66.61 -28.07
N GLY A 306 29.57 -65.97 -27.14
CA GLY A 306 28.10 -65.83 -27.18
C GLY A 306 27.31 -67.07 -26.76
N ARG A 307 27.97 -68.13 -26.26
CA ARG A 307 27.30 -69.39 -25.91
C ARG A 307 26.65 -69.27 -24.53
N LYS A 308 25.44 -69.83 -24.37
CA LYS A 308 24.74 -69.83 -23.05
C LYS A 308 25.62 -70.52 -22.04
N THR A 309 25.80 -69.92 -20.89
CA THR A 309 26.53 -70.55 -19.81
C THR A 309 25.92 -70.18 -18.46
N SER A 310 26.37 -70.87 -17.42
CA SER A 310 26.09 -70.53 -16.03
C SER A 310 27.29 -69.77 -15.46
N PHE A 311 27.13 -69.25 -14.25
CA PHE A 311 28.23 -68.61 -13.53
C PHE A 311 29.48 -69.50 -13.47
N LYS A 312 30.63 -68.92 -13.83
CA LYS A 312 31.95 -69.56 -13.75
C LYS A 312 32.96 -68.57 -13.22
N LYS A 313 33.65 -68.94 -12.14
CA LYS A 313 34.76 -68.15 -11.57
C LYS A 313 35.90 -67.99 -12.58
N ASN A 314 36.64 -66.89 -12.46
CA ASN A 314 37.86 -66.59 -13.23
C ASN A 314 37.67 -66.65 -14.76
N LYS A 315 36.45 -66.42 -15.25
CA LYS A 315 36.15 -66.28 -16.68
C LYS A 315 35.42 -64.97 -16.95
N ILE A 316 35.70 -64.37 -18.10
CA ILE A 316 34.92 -63.25 -18.62
C ILE A 316 33.53 -63.77 -19.02
N LEU A 317 32.50 -63.17 -18.45
CA LEU A 317 31.10 -63.47 -18.72
C LEU A 317 30.36 -62.19 -19.08
N PHE A 318 29.37 -62.32 -19.96
CA PHE A 318 28.46 -61.24 -20.33
C PHE A 318 27.06 -61.53 -19.77
N TYR A 319 26.50 -60.57 -19.05
CA TYR A 319 25.19 -60.62 -18.41
C TYR A 319 24.25 -59.73 -19.20
N LEU A 320 23.28 -60.35 -19.89
CA LEU A 320 22.29 -59.65 -20.69
C LEU A 320 21.03 -59.42 -19.86
N PHE A 321 20.54 -58.20 -19.83
CA PHE A 321 19.37 -57.80 -19.08
C PHE A 321 18.17 -57.53 -20.00
N ASP A 322 16.98 -57.50 -19.43
CA ASP A 322 15.70 -57.29 -20.13
C ASP A 322 15.54 -55.90 -20.74
N ASN A 323 16.24 -54.91 -20.21
CA ASN A 323 16.34 -53.57 -20.77
C ASN A 323 17.36 -53.45 -21.94
N GLY A 324 17.98 -54.55 -22.37
CA GLY A 324 18.92 -54.58 -23.49
C GLY A 324 20.37 -54.26 -23.11
N GLU A 325 20.66 -53.94 -21.85
CA GLU A 325 22.03 -53.76 -21.36
C GLU A 325 22.81 -55.08 -21.34
N VAL A 326 24.12 -54.98 -21.58
CA VAL A 326 25.07 -56.09 -21.46
C VAL A 326 26.22 -55.69 -20.54
N GLU A 327 26.36 -56.39 -19.41
CA GLU A 327 27.48 -56.18 -18.48
C GLU A 327 28.55 -57.26 -18.65
N GLN A 328 29.81 -56.84 -18.79
CA GLN A 328 30.96 -57.74 -18.73
C GLN A 328 31.47 -57.86 -17.29
N LYS A 329 31.52 -59.08 -16.73
CA LYS A 329 32.05 -59.33 -15.39
C LYS A 329 33.12 -60.43 -15.40
N ILE A 330 34.12 -60.25 -14.54
CA ILE A 330 35.06 -61.28 -14.10
C ILE A 330 34.91 -61.37 -12.59
N VAL A 331 34.44 -62.50 -12.07
CA VAL A 331 34.44 -62.73 -10.63
C VAL A 331 35.72 -63.47 -10.28
N ALA A 332 36.69 -62.72 -9.75
CA ALA A 332 37.89 -63.23 -9.11
C ALA A 332 37.56 -63.64 -7.65
N GLU A 333 38.39 -64.51 -7.05
CA GLU A 333 38.26 -64.89 -5.64
C GLU A 333 38.50 -63.74 -4.67
#